data_AF-A0A7R9R8Q2-F1
#
_entry.id   AF-A0A7R9R8Q2-F1
#
_cell.length_a   1.000
_cell.length_b   1.000
_cell.length_c   1.000
_cell.angle_alpha   90.00
_cell.angle_beta   90.00
_cell.angle_gamma   90.00
#
_symmetry.space_group_name_H-M   'P 1'
#
loop_
_entity.id
_entity.type
_entity.pdbx_description
1 polymer ?
#
loop_
_entity_poly.entity_id
_entity_poly.type
_entity_poly.pdbx_seq_one_letter_code
_entity_poly.pdbx_strand_id
1 'polypeptide(L)'
;MILNSVDEFVKEILNDRRIFFYSHGAELFNRVEMDNLKKKYENNKADFIKEIKDKIEQVNEEIEHLKEQKNNRLKKRIENRQRCVKLAESMIRAVTDTSNSLEELLETFDDLGILSSNLAPKHLEDIGQLIEETERNIVKEFILYKAQKEGDRRKREALMVLWNYVDQLYGMNLSLSEKGFVIRKINAFKLLPEVINHE
;
A
#
# COMPACT_ATOMS: atom_id res chain seq x y z
N MET A 1 19.53 2.45 6.74
CA MET A 1 18.86 3.74 6.89
C MET A 1 18.17 3.71 8.25
N ILE A 2 18.36 4.71 9.10
CA ILE A 2 17.63 4.84 10.36
C ILE A 2 16.43 5.73 10.04
N LEU A 3 15.23 5.20 10.23
CA LEU A 3 13.99 5.94 10.07
C LEU A 3 13.78 6.83 11.29
N ASN A 4 13.50 8.12 11.06
CA ASN A 4 13.43 9.12 12.12
C ASN A 4 12.00 9.46 12.54
N SER A 5 10.99 9.07 11.75
CA SER A 5 9.57 9.28 12.05
C SER A 5 8.70 8.08 11.70
N VAL A 6 7.48 8.06 12.26
CA VAL A 6 6.44 7.09 11.91
C VAL A 6 6.01 7.25 10.45
N ASP A 7 5.97 8.48 9.92
CA ASP A 7 5.56 8.73 8.54
C ASP A 7 6.57 8.14 7.54
N GLU A 8 7.87 8.29 7.80
CA GLU A 8 8.91 7.65 6.99
C GLU A 8 8.79 6.12 7.06
N PHE A 9 8.48 5.57 8.24
CA PHE A 9 8.25 4.14 8.41
C PHE A 9 7.05 3.64 7.58
N VAL A 10 5.92 4.35 7.66
CA VAL A 10 4.70 4.03 6.92
C VAL A 10 4.97 4.10 5.42
N LYS A 11 5.67 5.14 4.96
CA LYS A 11 6.08 5.28 3.56
C LYS A 11 6.99 4.15 3.11
N GLU A 12 8.02 3.79 3.88
CA GLU A 12 8.94 2.71 3.49
C GLU A 12 8.22 1.37 3.42
N ILE A 13 7.39 1.02 4.41
CA ILE A 13 6.72 -0.27 4.44
C ILE A 13 5.66 -0.40 3.34
N LEU A 14 4.91 0.67 3.04
CA LEU A 14 3.89 0.69 1.97
C LEU A 14 4.47 0.42 0.58
N ASN A 15 5.70 0.86 0.35
CA ASN A 15 6.40 0.71 -0.92
C ASN A 15 7.25 -0.58 -0.99
N ASP A 16 7.34 -1.37 0.09
CA ASP A 16 8.01 -2.67 0.05
C ASP A 16 7.13 -3.74 -0.60
N ARG A 17 7.49 -4.13 -1.83
CA ARG A 17 6.75 -5.11 -2.64
C ARG A 17 6.71 -6.53 -2.05
N ARG A 18 7.57 -6.83 -1.09
CA ARG A 18 7.56 -8.10 -0.34
C ARG A 18 6.44 -8.09 0.70
N ILE A 19 6.08 -6.92 1.23
CA ILE A 19 4.97 -6.72 2.18
C ILE A 19 3.66 -6.44 1.43
N PHE A 20 3.63 -5.37 0.63
CA PHE A 20 2.45 -4.93 -0.12
C PHE A 20 2.65 -5.03 -1.62
N PHE A 21 1.70 -5.65 -2.32
CA PHE A 21 1.80 -5.90 -3.74
C PHE A 21 0.51 -5.57 -4.48
N TYR A 22 0.62 -5.30 -5.77
CA TYR A 22 -0.53 -5.20 -6.66
C TYR A 22 -0.91 -6.59 -7.15
N SER A 23 -2.14 -7.00 -6.86
CA SER A 23 -2.72 -8.17 -7.52
C SER A 23 -2.84 -7.93 -9.03
N HIS A 24 -3.04 -8.99 -9.82
CA HIS A 24 -3.16 -8.86 -11.28
C HIS A 24 -4.22 -7.81 -11.67
N GLY A 25 -3.82 -6.83 -12.48
CA GLY A 25 -4.66 -5.71 -12.91
C GLY A 25 -4.96 -4.64 -11.86
N ALA A 26 -4.27 -4.65 -10.71
CA ALA A 26 -4.51 -3.70 -9.62
C ALA A 26 -3.56 -2.49 -9.62
N GLU A 27 -2.48 -2.49 -10.41
CA GLU A 27 -1.59 -1.34 -10.55
C GLU A 27 -2.21 -0.32 -11.51
N LEU A 28 -2.34 0.94 -11.07
CA LEU A 28 -2.89 2.04 -11.85
C LEU A 28 -1.75 2.86 -12.48
N PHE A 29 -0.79 3.33 -11.68
CA PHE A 29 0.38 4.07 -12.15
C PHE A 29 1.65 3.37 -11.64
N ASN A 30 2.58 3.08 -12.53
CA ASN A 30 3.92 2.65 -12.12
C ASN A 30 4.74 3.84 -11.60
N ARG A 31 5.95 3.57 -11.11
CA ARG A 31 6.82 4.59 -10.52
C ARG A 31 7.13 5.78 -11.44
N VAL A 32 7.43 5.51 -12.71
CA VAL A 32 7.75 6.57 -13.69
C VAL A 32 6.52 7.41 -13.98
N GLU A 33 5.36 6.77 -14.11
CA GLU A 33 4.09 7.46 -14.28
C GLU A 33 3.74 8.33 -13.06
N MET A 34 3.94 7.80 -11.85
CA MET A 34 3.73 8.56 -10.61
C MET A 34 4.65 9.77 -10.49
N ASP A 35 5.94 9.63 -10.77
CA ASP A 35 6.88 10.77 -10.73
C ASP A 35 6.47 11.88 -11.72
N ASN A 36 5.99 11.51 -12.90
CA ASN A 36 5.46 12.47 -13.87
C ASN A 36 4.15 13.11 -13.41
N LEU A 37 3.27 12.32 -12.78
CA LEU A 37 1.99 12.79 -12.27
C LEU A 37 2.18 13.80 -11.13
N LYS A 38 3.11 13.56 -10.20
CA LYS A 38 3.48 14.49 -9.12
C LYS A 38 3.92 15.85 -9.67
N LYS A 39 4.84 15.85 -10.65
CA LYS A 39 5.28 17.08 -11.33
C LYS A 39 4.14 17.85 -11.97
N LYS A 40 3.19 17.14 -12.60
CA LYS A 40 2.01 17.78 -13.19
C LYS A 40 1.12 18.39 -12.10
N TYR A 41 0.92 17.70 -10.97
CA TYR A 41 0.13 18.22 -9.85
C TYR A 41 0.69 19.55 -9.31
N GLU A 42 2.00 19.61 -9.10
CA GLU A 42 2.70 20.79 -8.58
C GLU A 42 2.69 21.97 -9.56
N ASN A 43 2.90 21.71 -10.86
CA ASN A 43 3.08 22.77 -11.86
C ASN A 43 1.79 23.22 -12.53
N ASN A 44 0.90 22.29 -12.87
CA ASN A 44 -0.33 22.56 -13.61
C ASN A 44 -1.40 21.50 -13.34
N LYS A 45 -2.32 21.82 -12.42
CA LYS A 45 -3.46 20.97 -12.06
C LYS A 45 -4.32 20.55 -13.26
N ALA A 46 -4.40 21.35 -14.33
CA ALA A 46 -5.15 20.97 -15.54
C ALA A 46 -4.46 19.82 -16.30
N ASP A 47 -3.13 19.84 -16.39
CA ASP A 47 -2.35 18.76 -17.01
C ASP A 47 -2.41 17.47 -16.17
N PHE A 48 -2.44 17.61 -14.84
CA PHE A 48 -2.67 16.48 -13.93
C PHE A 48 -4.03 15.83 -14.19
N ILE A 49 -5.11 16.62 -14.22
CA ILE A 49 -6.47 16.10 -14.48
C ILE A 49 -6.54 15.45 -15.85
N LYS A 50 -5.91 16.05 -16.86
CA LYS A 50 -5.86 15.47 -18.21
C LYS A 50 -5.18 14.11 -18.22
N GLU A 51 -4.01 13.99 -17.58
CA GLU A 51 -3.29 12.72 -17.51
C GLU A 51 -4.13 11.61 -16.86
N ILE A 52 -4.84 11.93 -15.78
CA ILE A 52 -5.70 10.97 -15.12
C ILE A 52 -6.88 10.56 -16.01
N LYS A 53 -7.49 11.50 -16.75
CA LYS A 53 -8.55 11.19 -17.71
C LYS A 53 -8.07 10.28 -18.83
N ASP A 54 -6.90 10.57 -19.41
CA ASP A 54 -6.28 9.74 -20.44
C ASP A 54 -6.01 8.32 -19.89
N LYS A 55 -5.56 8.22 -18.62
CA LYS A 55 -5.36 6.92 -17.96
C LYS A 55 -6.67 6.17 -17.71
N ILE A 56 -7.74 6.86 -17.32
CA ILE A 56 -9.07 6.26 -17.13
C ILE A 56 -9.58 5.67 -18.45
N GLU A 57 -9.43 6.42 -19.56
CA GLU A 57 -9.82 5.94 -20.89
C GLU A 57 -9.06 4.66 -21.27
N GLN A 58 -7.73 4.66 -21.12
CA GLN A 58 -6.90 3.48 -21.34
C GLN A 58 -7.37 2.27 -20.50
N VAL A 59 -7.65 2.48 -19.22
CA VAL A 59 -8.10 1.40 -18.33
C VAL A 59 -9.49 0.89 -18.70
N ASN A 60 -10.40 1.76 -19.15
CA ASN A 60 -11.72 1.37 -19.61
C ASN A 60 -11.67 0.54 -20.90
N GLU A 61 -10.81 0.92 -21.86
CA GLU A 61 -10.55 0.11 -23.05
C GLU A 61 -10.01 -1.28 -22.69
N GLU A 62 -9.07 -1.36 -21.73
CA GLU A 62 -8.58 -2.64 -21.21
C GLU A 62 -9.72 -3.48 -20.60
N ILE A 63 -10.63 -2.86 -19.86
CA ILE A 63 -11.78 -3.54 -19.24
C ILE A 63 -12.69 -4.14 -20.32
N GLU A 64 -13.04 -3.38 -21.36
CA GLU A 64 -13.90 -3.87 -22.43
C GLU A 64 -13.26 -5.03 -23.19
N HIS A 65 -11.98 -4.91 -23.55
CA HIS A 65 -11.24 -6.01 -24.18
C HIS A 65 -11.18 -7.27 -23.29
N LEU A 66 -11.06 -7.12 -21.97
CA LEU A 66 -11.10 -8.26 -21.05
C LEU A 66 -12.49 -8.91 -20.97
N LYS A 67 -13.58 -8.14 -21.09
CA LYS A 67 -14.96 -8.66 -21.10
C LYS A 67 -15.25 -9.47 -22.37
N GLU A 68 -14.75 -9.01 -23.52
CA GLU A 68 -14.93 -9.69 -24.81
C GLU A 68 -14.33 -11.11 -24.85
N GLN A 69 -13.27 -11.35 -24.06
CA GLN A 69 -12.62 -12.66 -23.98
C GLN A 69 -13.47 -13.75 -23.31
N LYS A 70 -14.66 -13.43 -22.77
CA LYS A 70 -15.64 -14.37 -22.15
C LYS A 70 -15.02 -15.40 -21.20
N ASN A 71 -13.99 -15.00 -20.46
CA ASN A 71 -13.24 -15.88 -19.55
C ASN A 71 -13.53 -15.54 -18.09
N ASN A 72 -14.23 -16.43 -17.39
CA ASN A 72 -14.58 -16.26 -15.98
C ASN A 72 -13.36 -16.06 -15.05
N ARG A 73 -12.16 -16.51 -15.46
CA ARG A 73 -10.92 -16.29 -14.70
C ARG A 73 -10.46 -14.82 -14.69
N LEU A 74 -10.99 -13.99 -15.59
CA LEU A 74 -10.67 -12.55 -15.67
C LEU A 74 -11.53 -11.68 -14.76
N LYS A 75 -12.58 -12.23 -14.13
CA LYS A 75 -13.52 -11.46 -13.30
C LYS A 75 -12.80 -10.60 -12.26
N LYS A 76 -11.88 -11.19 -11.49
CA LYS A 76 -11.10 -10.47 -10.47
C LYS A 76 -10.20 -9.37 -11.06
N ARG A 77 -9.64 -9.61 -12.25
CA ARG A 77 -8.81 -8.60 -12.95
C ARG A 77 -9.66 -7.40 -13.36
N ILE A 78 -10.85 -7.66 -13.90
CA ILE A 78 -11.82 -6.62 -14.28
C ILE A 78 -12.26 -5.82 -13.04
N GLU A 79 -12.60 -6.50 -11.95
CA GLU A 79 -12.96 -5.85 -10.67
C GLU A 79 -11.83 -4.95 -10.15
N ASN A 80 -10.58 -5.42 -10.20
CA ASN A 80 -9.42 -4.61 -9.81
C ASN A 80 -9.27 -3.36 -10.70
N ARG A 81 -9.38 -3.51 -12.03
CA ARG A 81 -9.31 -2.38 -12.97
C ARG A 81 -10.43 -1.37 -12.73
N GLN A 82 -11.65 -1.82 -12.48
CA GLN A 82 -12.77 -0.94 -12.13
C GLN A 82 -12.52 -0.16 -10.83
N ARG A 83 -11.88 -0.79 -9.84
CA ARG A 83 -11.45 -0.09 -8.61
C ARG A 83 -10.35 0.94 -8.89
N CYS A 84 -9.43 0.66 -9.81
CA CYS A 84 -8.44 1.65 -10.25
C CYS A 84 -9.09 2.86 -10.93
N VAL A 85 -10.14 2.67 -11.74
CA VAL A 85 -10.91 3.78 -12.34
C VAL A 85 -11.51 4.65 -11.24
N LYS A 86 -12.17 4.05 -10.24
CA LYS A 86 -12.73 4.79 -9.11
C LYS A 86 -11.68 5.59 -8.34
N LEU A 87 -10.51 4.99 -8.10
CA LEU A 87 -9.38 5.67 -7.48
C LEU A 87 -8.96 6.91 -8.30
N ALA A 88 -8.80 6.75 -9.62
CA ALA A 88 -8.45 7.83 -10.53
C ALA A 88 -9.50 8.96 -10.55
N GLU A 89 -10.78 8.63 -10.61
CA GLU A 89 -11.88 9.60 -10.54
C GLU A 89 -11.87 10.39 -9.23
N SER A 90 -11.57 9.72 -8.12
CA SER A 90 -11.46 10.36 -6.81
C SER A 90 -10.25 11.29 -6.71
N MET A 91 -9.12 10.94 -7.34
CA MET A 91 -7.99 11.86 -7.44
C MET A 91 -8.38 13.15 -8.19
N ILE A 92 -9.17 13.06 -9.27
CA ILE A 92 -9.66 14.25 -9.99
C ILE A 92 -10.53 15.13 -9.07
N ARG A 93 -11.45 14.52 -8.32
CA ARG A 93 -12.31 15.26 -7.36
C ARG A 93 -11.50 15.93 -6.26
N ALA A 94 -10.50 15.23 -5.71
CA ALA A 94 -9.66 15.79 -4.66
C ALA A 94 -8.83 17.01 -5.12
N VAL A 95 -8.55 17.14 -6.42
CA VAL A 95 -7.91 18.37 -6.97
C VAL A 95 -8.82 19.59 -6.81
N THR A 96 -10.14 19.41 -6.95
CA THR A 96 -11.10 20.51 -6.89
C THR A 96 -11.51 20.88 -5.47
N ASP A 97 -11.44 19.92 -4.54
CA ASP A 97 -12.07 20.05 -3.22
C ASP A 97 -11.10 20.53 -2.12
N THR A 98 -9.91 21.03 -2.48
CA THR A 98 -8.87 21.53 -1.53
C THR A 98 -8.44 20.52 -0.46
N SER A 99 -8.62 19.22 -0.72
CA SER A 99 -8.24 18.16 0.22
C SER A 99 -6.72 17.95 0.25
N ASN A 100 -6.11 18.02 1.44
CA ASN A 100 -4.71 17.67 1.65
C ASN A 100 -4.43 16.17 1.43
N SER A 101 -5.48 15.33 1.42
CA SER A 101 -5.38 13.87 1.28
C SER A 101 -4.75 13.44 -0.06
N LEU A 102 -4.90 14.25 -1.12
CA LEU A 102 -4.27 13.95 -2.41
C LEU A 102 -2.76 14.21 -2.40
N GLU A 103 -2.32 15.29 -1.76
CA GLU A 103 -0.90 15.60 -1.61
C GLU A 103 -0.22 14.50 -0.78
N GLU A 104 -0.80 14.11 0.35
CA GLU A 104 -0.30 13.00 1.17
C GLU A 104 -0.20 11.68 0.40
N LEU A 105 -1.19 11.36 -0.44
CA LEU A 105 -1.14 10.16 -1.29
C LEU A 105 0.02 10.24 -2.29
N LEU A 106 0.16 11.37 -2.97
CA LEU A 106 1.22 11.59 -3.95
C LEU A 106 2.60 11.54 -3.28
N GLU A 107 2.74 12.04 -2.05
CA GLU A 107 4.01 11.98 -1.33
C GLU A 107 4.33 10.60 -0.77
N THR A 108 3.32 9.84 -0.36
CA THR A 108 3.48 8.53 0.30
C THR A 108 3.84 7.41 -0.67
N PHE A 109 3.26 7.42 -1.88
CA PHE A 109 3.34 6.28 -2.79
C PHE A 109 4.35 6.48 -3.92
N ASP A 110 5.24 5.51 -4.11
CA ASP A 110 6.19 5.50 -5.24
C ASP A 110 5.50 5.06 -6.54
N ASP A 111 4.57 4.13 -6.47
CA ASP A 111 3.67 3.67 -7.53
C ASP A 111 2.24 3.58 -6.92
N LEU A 112 1.18 3.50 -7.73
CA LEU A 112 -0.20 3.60 -7.22
C LEU A 112 -1.12 2.52 -7.78
N GLY A 113 -2.04 2.05 -6.94
CA GLY A 113 -3.06 1.08 -7.31
C GLY A 113 -3.78 0.49 -6.11
N ILE A 114 -4.47 -0.62 -6.31
CA ILE A 114 -5.19 -1.35 -5.25
C ILE A 114 -4.24 -2.33 -4.56
N LEU A 115 -3.83 -1.99 -3.34
CA LEU A 115 -2.85 -2.78 -2.60
C LEU A 115 -3.45 -4.05 -1.97
N SER A 116 -2.64 -5.11 -2.02
CA SER A 116 -2.81 -6.36 -1.29
C SER A 116 -1.63 -6.55 -0.34
N SER A 117 -1.81 -7.33 0.73
CA SER A 117 -0.74 -7.61 1.71
C SER A 117 -0.41 -9.09 1.74
N ASN A 118 0.88 -9.42 1.82
CA ASN A 118 1.37 -10.77 2.09
C ASN A 118 1.31 -11.13 3.58
N LEU A 119 1.06 -10.16 4.46
CA LEU A 119 0.95 -10.38 5.91
C LEU A 119 -0.51 -10.63 6.32
N ALA A 120 -0.73 -11.74 7.03
CA ALA A 120 -2.04 -12.04 7.59
C ALA A 120 -2.36 -11.08 8.76
N PRO A 121 -3.60 -10.54 8.86
CA PRO A 121 -3.98 -9.67 9.98
C PRO A 121 -3.72 -10.29 11.36
N LYS A 122 -3.98 -11.60 11.49
CA LYS A 122 -3.72 -12.32 12.74
C LYS A 122 -2.25 -12.31 13.14
N HIS A 123 -1.31 -12.42 12.19
CA HIS A 123 0.11 -12.35 12.51
C HIS A 123 0.49 -10.97 13.05
N LEU A 124 -0.04 -9.90 12.46
CA LEU A 124 0.22 -8.54 12.92
C LEU A 124 -0.37 -8.28 14.32
N GLU A 125 -1.55 -8.83 14.60
CA GLU A 125 -2.16 -8.78 15.94
C GLU A 125 -1.28 -9.47 16.99
N ASP A 126 -0.93 -10.75 16.74
CA ASP A 126 -0.11 -11.55 17.63
C ASP A 126 1.26 -10.89 17.88
N ILE A 127 1.91 -10.38 16.83
CA ILE A 127 3.22 -9.72 16.93
C ILE A 127 3.11 -8.39 17.69
N GLY A 128 2.09 -7.58 17.38
CA GLY A 128 1.88 -6.29 18.02
C GLY A 128 1.66 -6.43 19.53
N GLN A 129 0.85 -7.40 19.95
CA GLN A 129 0.67 -7.72 21.37
C GLN A 129 1.99 -8.20 22.02
N LEU A 130 2.74 -9.07 21.33
CA LEU A 130 4.00 -9.59 21.86
C LEU A 130 5.05 -8.49 22.08
N ILE A 131 5.07 -7.46 21.24
CA ILE A 131 5.93 -6.27 21.41
C ILE A 131 5.61 -5.51 22.71
N GLU A 132 4.36 -5.49 23.13
CA GLU A 132 3.92 -4.75 24.32
C GLU A 132 4.29 -5.44 25.62
N GLU A 133 4.39 -6.77 25.58
CA GLU A 133 4.51 -7.62 26.77
C GLU A 133 5.91 -8.21 26.97
N THR A 134 6.76 -8.21 25.93
CA THR A 134 8.01 -8.99 25.95
C THR A 134 9.22 -8.24 25.39
N GLU A 135 10.40 -8.83 25.57
CA GLU A 135 11.65 -8.28 25.06
C GLU A 135 11.83 -8.49 23.55
N ARG A 136 12.55 -7.58 22.90
CA ARG A 136 12.88 -7.59 21.47
C ARG A 136 13.36 -8.96 20.95
N ASN A 137 14.18 -9.68 21.72
CA ASN A 137 14.70 -10.99 21.32
C ASN A 137 13.59 -12.06 21.21
N ILE A 138 12.61 -12.04 22.12
CA ILE A 138 11.47 -12.96 22.10
C ILE A 138 10.59 -12.68 20.87
N VAL A 139 10.35 -11.39 20.58
CA VAL A 139 9.61 -10.97 19.38
C VAL A 139 10.31 -11.45 18.11
N LYS A 140 11.64 -11.31 18.03
CA LYS A 140 12.45 -11.81 16.90
C LYS A 140 12.26 -13.30 16.71
N GLU A 141 12.45 -14.09 17.76
CA GLU A 141 12.34 -15.55 17.70
C GLU A 141 10.94 -15.98 17.27
N PHE A 142 9.90 -15.32 17.78
CA PHE A 142 8.52 -15.59 17.39
C PHE A 142 8.27 -15.33 15.90
N ILE A 143 8.70 -14.20 15.35
CA ILE A 143 8.53 -13.89 13.92
C ILE A 143 9.28 -14.89 13.06
N LEU A 144 10.53 -15.22 13.42
CA LEU A 144 11.33 -16.22 12.70
C LEU A 144 10.69 -17.61 12.74
N TYR A 145 10.17 -18.01 13.90
CA TYR A 145 9.41 -19.25 14.04
C TYR A 145 8.18 -19.28 13.13
N LYS A 146 7.38 -18.20 13.10
CA LYS A 146 6.22 -18.08 12.21
C LYS A 146 6.63 -18.16 10.74
N ALA A 147 7.72 -17.49 10.34
CA ALA A 147 8.24 -17.54 8.98
C ALA A 147 8.67 -18.96 8.58
N GLN A 148 9.36 -19.68 9.47
CA GLN A 148 9.78 -21.07 9.22
C GLN A 148 8.60 -22.03 9.04
N LYS A 149 7.48 -21.80 9.73
CA LYS A 149 6.26 -22.59 9.62
C LYS A 149 5.36 -22.20 8.44
N GLU A 150 5.62 -21.07 7.80
CA GLU A 150 4.82 -20.59 6.67
C GLU A 150 5.17 -21.35 5.38
N GLY A 151 4.15 -21.97 4.79
CA GLY A 151 4.28 -22.77 3.56
C GLY A 151 4.38 -21.91 2.30
N ASP A 152 3.76 -20.74 2.30
CA ASP A 152 3.80 -19.81 1.17
C ASP A 152 5.10 -19.00 1.16
N ARG A 153 5.87 -19.11 0.07
CA ARG A 153 7.16 -18.41 -0.08
C ARG A 153 7.03 -16.88 0.09
N ARG A 154 5.99 -16.26 -0.46
CA ARG A 154 5.80 -14.80 -0.42
C ARG A 154 5.45 -14.35 0.99
N LYS A 155 4.58 -15.08 1.68
CA LYS A 155 4.24 -14.80 3.08
C LYS A 155 5.42 -15.01 4.02
N ARG A 156 6.23 -16.05 3.78
CA ARG A 156 7.47 -16.29 4.51
C ARG A 156 8.46 -15.13 4.36
N GLU A 157 8.68 -14.69 3.13
CA GLU A 157 9.54 -13.55 2.84
C GLU A 157 9.00 -12.27 3.48
N ALA A 158 7.69 -12.02 3.40
CA ALA A 158 7.04 -10.89 4.06
C ALA A 158 7.25 -10.90 5.58
N LEU A 159 7.14 -12.06 6.25
CA LEU A 159 7.40 -12.18 7.68
C LEU A 159 8.87 -11.91 8.04
N MET A 160 9.81 -12.38 7.22
CA MET A 160 11.23 -12.08 7.42
C MET A 160 11.53 -10.58 7.25
N VAL A 161 10.91 -9.94 6.26
CA VAL A 161 11.06 -8.50 6.03
C VAL A 161 10.38 -7.70 7.14
N LEU A 162 9.21 -8.15 7.62
CA LEU A 162 8.51 -7.52 8.75
C LEU A 162 9.41 -7.44 9.98
N TRP A 163 10.27 -8.43 10.24
CA TRP A 163 11.24 -8.33 11.33
C TRP A 163 12.15 -7.11 11.19
N ASN A 164 12.65 -6.80 9.98
CA ASN A 164 13.51 -5.63 9.77
C ASN A 164 12.77 -4.33 10.13
N TYR A 165 11.48 -4.24 9.78
CA TYR A 165 10.62 -3.11 10.14
C TYR A 165 10.33 -3.03 11.64
N VAL A 166 10.02 -4.16 12.28
CA VAL A 166 9.87 -4.23 13.74
C VAL A 166 11.17 -3.79 14.43
N ASP A 167 12.32 -4.20 13.89
CA ASP A 167 13.63 -3.86 14.43
C ASP A 167 13.94 -2.36 14.34
N GLN A 168 13.60 -1.75 13.21
CA GLN A 168 13.66 -0.30 13.02
C GLN A 168 12.74 0.43 14.01
N LEU A 169 11.50 -0.04 14.20
CA LEU A 169 10.58 0.53 15.19
C LEU A 169 11.16 0.48 16.60
N TYR A 170 11.85 -0.61 16.98
CA TYR A 170 12.52 -0.68 18.28
C TYR A 170 13.57 0.43 18.47
N GLY A 171 14.25 0.85 17.39
CA GLY A 171 15.19 1.97 17.39
C GLY A 171 14.56 3.35 17.44
N MET A 172 13.25 3.48 17.24
CA MET A 172 12.54 4.76 17.35
C MET A 172 12.21 5.11 18.80
N ASN A 173 12.13 6.42 19.08
CA ASN A 173 11.70 6.97 20.37
C ASN A 173 10.18 6.88 20.54
N LEU A 174 9.67 5.66 20.60
CA LEU A 174 8.27 5.31 20.84
C LEU A 174 8.19 4.38 22.06
N SER A 175 7.07 4.43 22.78
CA SER A 175 6.75 3.42 23.79
C SER A 175 6.51 2.05 23.15
N LEU A 176 6.60 0.98 23.94
CA LEU A 176 6.26 -0.37 23.46
C LEU A 176 4.81 -0.48 22.98
N SER A 177 3.88 0.24 23.64
CA SER A 177 2.47 0.30 23.24
C SER A 177 2.29 0.95 21.87
N GLU A 178 2.97 2.07 21.61
CA GLU A 178 2.94 2.71 20.30
C GLU A 178 3.53 1.82 19.20
N LYS A 179 4.64 1.14 19.48
CA LYS A 179 5.26 0.17 18.54
C LYS A 179 4.31 -0.98 18.23
N GLY A 180 3.69 -1.58 19.25
CA GLY A 180 2.69 -2.64 19.09
C GLY A 180 1.49 -2.18 18.27
N PHE A 181 0.97 -0.99 18.55
CA PHE A 181 -0.11 -0.38 17.80
C PHE A 181 0.22 -0.20 16.31
N VAL A 182 1.40 0.37 15.98
CA VAL A 182 1.83 0.56 14.59
C VAL A 182 1.85 -0.78 13.84
N ILE A 183 2.41 -1.84 14.43
CA ILE A 183 2.45 -3.16 13.81
C ILE A 183 1.05 -3.71 13.52
N ARG A 184 0.12 -3.62 14.50
CA ARG A 184 -1.27 -4.07 14.29
C ARG A 184 -1.97 -3.33 13.15
N LYS A 185 -1.60 -2.07 12.92
CA LYS A 185 -2.20 -1.21 11.89
C LYS A 185 -1.56 -1.30 10.51
N ILE A 186 -0.45 -2.02 10.32
CA ILE A 186 0.21 -2.17 9.01
C ILE A 186 -0.81 -2.52 7.92
N ASN A 187 -1.65 -3.55 8.13
CA ASN A 187 -2.60 -3.97 7.11
C ASN A 187 -3.72 -2.96 6.80
N ALA A 188 -3.95 -1.96 7.66
CA ALA A 188 -4.87 -0.87 7.39
C ALA A 188 -4.28 0.15 6.41
N PHE A 189 -2.95 0.30 6.35
CA PHE A 189 -2.29 1.28 5.47
C PHE A 189 -2.56 1.01 3.98
N LYS A 190 -2.84 -0.23 3.59
CA LYS A 190 -3.24 -0.56 2.21
C LYS A 190 -4.53 0.16 1.75
N LEU A 191 -5.33 0.66 2.70
CA LEU A 191 -6.57 1.40 2.43
C LEU A 191 -6.33 2.90 2.24
N LEU A 192 -5.10 3.40 2.45
CA LEU A 192 -4.79 4.82 2.26
C LEU A 192 -5.20 5.36 0.88
N PRO A 193 -4.94 4.64 -0.24
CA PRO A 193 -5.43 5.09 -1.54
C PRO A 193 -6.97 5.21 -1.60
N GLU A 194 -7.68 4.41 -0.81
CA GLU A 194 -9.15 4.38 -0.81
C GLU A 194 -9.78 5.50 0.02
N VAL A 195 -9.01 6.17 0.89
CA VAL A 195 -9.51 7.30 1.69
C VAL A 195 -10.00 8.43 0.78
N ILE A 196 -9.27 8.71 -0.31
CA ILE A 196 -9.67 9.71 -1.30
C ILE A 196 -11.01 9.36 -1.99
N ASN A 197 -11.43 8.08 -1.99
CA ASN A 197 -12.71 7.70 -2.58
C ASN A 197 -13.94 8.13 -1.75
N HIS A 198 -13.76 8.42 -0.47
CA HIS A 198 -14.82 8.66 0.50
C HIS A 198 -14.98 10.12 0.92
N GLU A 199 -14.16 11.02 0.37
CA GLU A 199 -14.33 12.47 0.42
C GLU A 199 -15.10 12.95 -0.83
#